data_AF-A0A526YJI8-F1
#
_entry.id   AF-A0A526YJI8-F1
#
_cell.length_a   1.000
_cell.length_b   1.000
_cell.length_c   1.000
_cell.angle_alpha   90.00
_cell.angle_beta   90.00
_cell.angle_gamma   90.00
#
_symmetry.space_group_name_H-M   'P 1'
#
loop_
_entity.id
_entity.type
_entity.pdbx_description
1 polymer ?
#
loop_
_entity_poly.entity_id
_entity_poly.type
_entity_poly.pdbx_seq_one_letter_code
_entity_poly.pdbx_strand_id
1 'polypeptide(L)'
;MAQARSRKRRIGMQIAEHATGIVASLLFLAPIVWTVLSAFKPAQESRQPPLPPWPTTGFSVENYATLNTFGDGLWLPAQNSIYVSVMTVVLSVIVSVLAGYGFSRFRFPLKNLLFVLILSTIMIPFQSILTPIFLV
;
A
#
# COMPACT_ATOMS: atom_id res chain seq x y z
N MET A 1 5.52 43.83 24.14
CA MET A 1 4.28 43.02 24.09
C MET A 1 4.01 42.32 22.74
N ALA A 2 4.41 42.88 21.59
CA ALA A 2 4.22 42.25 20.27
C ALA A 2 4.97 40.90 20.07
N GLN A 3 6.20 40.78 20.60
CA GLN A 3 6.99 39.54 20.50
C GLN A 3 6.37 38.35 21.27
N ALA A 4 5.66 38.60 22.37
CA ALA A 4 4.99 37.56 23.14
C ALA A 4 3.77 36.95 22.43
N ARG A 5 3.04 37.75 21.63
CA ARG A 5 1.92 37.27 20.79
C ARG A 5 2.41 36.38 19.64
N SER A 6 3.57 36.68 19.05
CA SER A 6 4.21 35.85 18.02
C SER A 6 4.61 34.47 18.56
N ARG A 7 5.20 34.40 19.76
CA ARG A 7 5.59 33.14 20.40
C ARG A 7 4.40 32.25 20.77
N LYS A 8 3.32 32.82 21.33
CA LYS A 8 2.08 32.06 21.64
C LYS A 8 1.40 31.51 20.39
N ARG A 9 1.34 32.30 19.30
CA ARG A 9 0.79 31.84 18.01
C ARG A 9 1.62 30.71 17.40
N ARG A 10 2.95 30.78 17.48
CA ARG A 10 3.85 29.73 17.01
C ARG A 10 3.71 28.42 17.80
N ILE A 11 3.59 28.51 19.13
CA ILE A 11 3.34 27.33 19.99
C ILE A 11 1.98 26.70 19.70
N GLY A 12 0.92 27.51 19.55
CA GLY A 12 -0.41 27.01 19.21
C GLY A 12 -0.45 26.29 17.85
N MET A 13 0.26 26.83 16.85
CA MET A 13 0.38 26.19 15.54
C MET A 13 1.16 24.88 15.59
N GLN A 14 2.26 24.81 16.35
CA GLN A 14 3.01 23.57 16.56
C GLN A 14 2.18 22.50 17.26
N ILE A 15 1.40 22.87 18.28
CA ILE A 15 0.49 21.93 18.95
C ILE A 15 -0.57 21.44 17.97
N ALA A 16 -1.14 22.30 17.14
CA ALA A 16 -2.13 21.91 16.14
C ALA A 16 -1.54 20.97 15.07
N GLU A 17 -0.32 21.25 14.59
CA GLU A 17 0.42 20.40 13.65
C GLU A 17 0.67 19.01 14.25
N HIS A 18 1.20 18.95 15.48
CA HIS A 18 1.46 17.69 16.16
C HIS A 18 0.16 16.92 16.48
N ALA A 19 -0.89 17.61 16.94
CA ALA A 19 -2.18 16.99 17.21
C ALA A 19 -2.80 16.41 15.92
N THR A 20 -2.74 17.15 14.82
CA THR A 20 -3.22 16.67 13.50
C THR A 20 -2.41 15.45 13.04
N GLY A 21 -1.08 15.50 13.19
CA GLY A 21 -0.20 14.38 12.88
C GLY A 21 -0.53 13.14 13.71
N ILE A 22 -0.70 13.28 15.02
CA ILE A 22 -1.07 12.17 15.93
C ILE A 22 -2.42 11.58 15.55
N VAL A 23 -3.44 12.40 15.32
CA VAL A 23 -4.77 11.94 14.93
C VAL A 23 -4.72 11.20 13.59
N ALA A 24 -4.03 11.77 12.58
CA ALA A 24 -3.84 11.10 11.30
C ALA A 24 -3.11 9.76 11.47
N SER A 25 -2.00 9.73 12.21
CA SER A 25 -1.26 8.49 12.48
C SER A 25 -2.13 7.43 13.15
N LEU A 26 -2.94 7.79 14.14
CA LEU A 26 -3.85 6.83 14.79
C LEU A 26 -4.88 6.28 13.80
N LEU A 27 -5.45 7.13 12.94
CA LEU A 27 -6.42 6.70 11.92
C LEU A 27 -5.81 5.73 10.90
N PHE A 28 -4.61 6.01 10.41
CA PHE A 28 -3.92 5.15 9.43
C PHE A 28 -3.34 3.87 10.06
N LEU A 29 -2.91 3.92 11.33
CA LEU A 29 -2.36 2.76 12.04
C LEU A 29 -3.45 1.83 12.57
N ALA A 30 -4.65 2.34 12.88
CA ALA A 30 -5.75 1.53 13.41
C ALA A 30 -6.02 0.23 12.62
N PRO A 31 -6.18 0.24 11.28
CA PRO A 31 -6.40 -1.01 10.53
C PRO A 31 -5.17 -1.93 10.55
N ILE A 32 -3.95 -1.38 10.58
CA ILE A 32 -2.71 -2.18 10.66
C ILE A 32 -2.61 -2.86 12.03
N VAL A 33 -2.91 -2.13 13.11
CA VAL A 33 -2.96 -2.70 14.45
C VAL A 33 -4.01 -3.81 14.52
N TRP A 34 -5.17 -3.61 13.91
CA TRP A 34 -6.22 -4.62 13.87
C TRP A 34 -5.76 -5.87 13.08
N THR A 35 -5.12 -5.74 11.93
CA THR A 35 -4.61 -6.92 11.19
C THR A 35 -3.55 -7.68 11.98
N VAL A 36 -2.63 -6.98 12.64
CA VAL A 36 -1.62 -7.58 13.52
C VAL A 36 -2.28 -8.32 14.68
N LEU A 37 -3.21 -7.69 15.40
CA LEU A 37 -3.93 -8.32 16.50
C LEU A 37 -4.73 -9.55 16.04
N SER A 38 -5.30 -9.50 14.83
CA SER A 38 -6.07 -10.62 14.27
C SER A 38 -5.19 -11.79 13.88
N ALA A 39 -3.92 -11.56 13.51
CA ALA A 39 -2.96 -12.63 13.25
C ALA A 39 -2.66 -13.47 14.51
N PHE A 40 -2.83 -12.90 15.71
CA PHE A 40 -2.63 -13.60 16.98
C PHE A 40 -3.92 -14.18 17.61
N LYS A 41 -5.05 -14.14 16.91
CA LYS A 41 -6.31 -14.72 17.42
C LYS A 41 -6.35 -16.22 17.21
N PRO A 42 -6.91 -17.00 18.15
CA PRO A 42 -7.23 -18.41 17.91
C PRO A 42 -8.12 -18.58 16.67
N ALA A 43 -7.91 -19.66 15.91
CA ALA A 43 -8.60 -19.86 14.63
C ALA A 43 -10.12 -19.97 14.77
N GLN A 44 -10.64 -20.37 15.94
CA GLN A 44 -12.09 -20.39 16.20
C GLN A 44 -12.66 -18.97 16.33
N GLU A 45 -11.94 -18.06 16.98
CA GLU A 45 -12.35 -16.66 17.19
C GLU A 45 -12.36 -15.88 15.87
N SER A 46 -11.43 -16.16 14.95
CA SER A 46 -11.39 -15.53 13.63
C SER A 46 -12.51 -15.99 12.67
N ARG A 47 -13.26 -17.04 13.01
CA ARG A 47 -14.30 -17.64 12.15
C ARG A 47 -15.73 -17.32 12.57
N GLN A 48 -15.94 -16.72 13.75
CA GLN A 48 -17.28 -16.44 14.27
C GLN A 48 -17.47 -14.95 14.55
N PRO A 49 -18.51 -14.30 13.98
CA PRO A 49 -18.91 -12.96 14.39
C PRO A 49 -19.46 -12.96 15.83
N PRO A 50 -19.27 -11.87 16.61
CA PRO A 50 -18.56 -10.64 16.25
C PRO A 50 -17.04 -10.83 16.21
N LEU A 51 -16.35 -10.12 15.31
CA LEU A 51 -14.88 -10.11 15.24
C LEU A 51 -14.35 -8.93 16.08
N PRO A 52 -14.05 -9.12 17.39
CA PRO A 52 -13.55 -8.05 18.23
C PRO A 52 -12.21 -7.52 17.67
N PRO A 53 -11.89 -6.23 17.84
CA PRO A 53 -10.64 -5.67 17.32
C PRO A 53 -9.38 -6.21 18.03
N TRP A 54 -9.51 -6.82 19.19
CA TRP A 54 -8.44 -7.48 19.96
C TRP A 54 -8.78 -8.94 20.27
N PRO A 55 -7.80 -9.82 20.58
CA PRO A 55 -8.06 -11.18 21.01
C PRO A 55 -8.81 -11.21 22.35
N THR A 56 -9.92 -11.92 22.41
CA THR A 56 -10.78 -12.02 23.61
C THR A 56 -10.63 -13.36 24.31
N THR A 57 -10.32 -14.43 23.57
CA THR A 57 -10.22 -15.80 24.11
C THR A 57 -8.79 -16.22 24.44
N GLY A 58 -7.80 -15.39 24.09
CA GLY A 58 -6.38 -15.61 24.38
C GLY A 58 -5.47 -15.22 23.21
N PHE A 59 -4.16 -15.28 23.42
CA PHE A 59 -3.17 -15.11 22.35
C PHE A 59 -2.77 -16.48 21.79
N SER A 60 -2.77 -16.61 20.46
CA SER A 60 -2.34 -17.82 19.76
C SER A 60 -1.32 -17.49 18.65
N VAL A 61 -0.34 -18.37 18.49
CA VAL A 61 0.64 -18.34 17.38
C VAL A 61 0.37 -19.43 16.35
N GLU A 62 -0.71 -20.20 16.52
CA GLU A 62 -1.08 -21.33 15.66
C GLU A 62 -1.23 -20.90 14.19
N ASN A 63 -1.77 -19.69 13.95
CA ASN A 63 -1.90 -19.14 12.61
C ASN A 63 -0.55 -19.04 11.88
N TYR A 64 0.56 -18.79 12.59
CA TYR A 64 1.90 -18.74 12.00
C TYR A 64 2.46 -20.15 11.75
N ALA A 65 2.18 -21.10 12.65
CA ALA A 65 2.61 -22.49 12.49
C ALA A 65 1.91 -23.17 11.30
N THR A 66 0.66 -22.80 11.02
CA THR A 66 -0.11 -23.33 9.89
C THR A 66 0.29 -22.72 8.54
N LEU A 67 0.99 -21.57 8.49
CA LEU A 67 1.40 -20.92 7.24
C LEU A 67 2.25 -21.82 6.33
N ASN A 68 3.07 -22.70 6.90
CA ASN A 68 3.94 -23.58 6.12
C ASN A 68 3.23 -24.88 5.69
N THR A 69 2.13 -25.26 6.34
CA THR A 69 1.41 -26.51 6.09
C THR A 69 0.11 -26.30 5.31
N PHE A 70 -0.37 -25.07 5.23
CA PHE A 70 -1.56 -24.69 4.48
C PHE A 70 -1.24 -24.45 2.99
N GLY A 71 -1.94 -25.15 2.09
CA GLY A 71 -1.73 -25.05 0.65
C GLY A 71 -0.32 -25.44 0.22
N ASP A 72 0.30 -24.66 -0.68
CA ASP A 72 1.68 -24.84 -1.11
C ASP A 72 2.72 -24.27 -0.11
N GLY A 73 2.28 -23.86 1.08
CA GLY A 73 3.08 -23.20 2.10
C GLY A 73 3.37 -21.73 1.79
N LEU A 74 3.90 -21.01 2.77
CA LEU A 74 4.17 -19.56 2.67
C LEU A 74 5.30 -19.21 1.69
N TRP A 75 6.33 -20.05 1.62
CA TRP A 75 7.59 -19.69 0.98
C TRP A 75 7.47 -19.60 -0.55
N LEU A 76 6.69 -20.50 -1.17
CA LEU A 76 6.55 -20.51 -2.62
C LEU A 76 5.82 -19.25 -3.15
N PRO A 77 4.62 -18.89 -2.65
CA PRO A 77 3.97 -17.63 -3.04
C PRO A 77 4.79 -16.38 -2.69
N ALA A 78 5.49 -16.39 -1.56
CA ALA A 78 6.35 -15.27 -1.15
C ALA A 78 7.51 -15.06 -2.13
N GLN A 79 8.21 -16.14 -2.50
CA GLN A 79 9.29 -16.09 -3.48
C GLN A 79 8.80 -15.67 -4.87
N ASN A 80 7.66 -16.21 -5.32
CA ASN A 80 7.04 -15.80 -6.58
C ASN A 80 6.71 -14.30 -6.58
N SER A 81 6.15 -13.78 -5.48
CA SER A 81 5.82 -12.36 -5.34
C SER A 81 7.06 -11.47 -5.35
N ILE A 82 8.12 -11.87 -4.64
CA ILE A 82 9.40 -11.14 -4.64
C ILE A 82 10.01 -11.15 -6.05
N TYR A 83 10.09 -12.31 -6.69
CA TYR A 83 10.67 -12.43 -8.02
C TYR A 83 9.93 -11.58 -9.05
N VAL A 84 8.60 -11.72 -9.11
CA VAL A 84 7.76 -10.97 -10.06
C VAL A 84 7.86 -9.46 -9.78
N SER A 85 7.68 -9.03 -8.52
CA SER A 85 7.72 -7.60 -8.19
C SER A 85 9.07 -6.95 -8.50
N VAL A 86 10.19 -7.60 -8.15
CA VAL A 86 11.53 -7.08 -8.44
C VAL A 86 11.77 -7.00 -9.94
N MET A 87 11.46 -8.06 -10.70
CA MET A 87 11.63 -8.06 -12.15
C MET A 87 10.77 -6.97 -12.81
N THR A 88 9.51 -6.85 -12.40
CA THR A 88 8.60 -5.80 -12.91
C THR A 88 9.13 -4.41 -12.60
N VAL A 89 9.60 -4.14 -11.38
CA VAL A 89 10.14 -2.82 -11.00
C VAL A 89 11.39 -2.49 -11.82
N VAL A 90 12.34 -3.41 -11.92
CA VAL A 90 13.60 -3.18 -12.65
C VAL A 90 13.32 -2.87 -14.11
N LEU A 91 12.54 -3.71 -14.78
CA LEU A 91 12.19 -3.52 -16.20
C LEU A 91 11.39 -2.23 -16.40
N SER A 92 10.42 -1.94 -15.54
CA SER A 92 9.60 -0.74 -15.63
C SER A 92 10.42 0.53 -15.44
N VAL A 93 11.36 0.55 -14.49
CA VAL A 93 12.25 1.68 -14.26
C VAL A 93 13.16 1.91 -15.47
N ILE A 94 13.79 0.85 -16.00
CA ILE A 94 14.65 0.96 -17.19
C ILE A 94 13.88 1.57 -18.36
N VAL A 95 12.71 1.01 -18.69
CA VAL A 95 11.88 1.49 -19.79
C VAL A 95 11.39 2.93 -19.53
N SER A 96 10.92 3.22 -18.32
CA SER A 96 10.38 4.53 -17.97
C SER A 96 11.44 5.62 -17.97
N VAL A 97 12.67 5.32 -17.53
CA VAL A 97 13.79 6.28 -17.56
C VAL A 97 14.18 6.58 -19.01
N LEU A 98 14.30 5.56 -19.86
CA LEU A 98 14.63 5.75 -21.28
C LEU A 98 13.55 6.55 -22.00
N ALA A 99 12.27 6.20 -21.79
CA ALA A 99 11.14 6.95 -22.34
C ALA A 99 11.13 8.39 -21.80
N GLY A 100 11.20 8.57 -20.48
CA GLY A 100 11.21 9.89 -19.83
C GLY A 100 12.35 10.78 -20.30
N TYR A 101 13.54 10.23 -20.52
CA TYR A 101 14.67 10.97 -21.11
C TYR A 101 14.38 11.38 -22.56
N GLY A 102 13.84 10.46 -23.36
CA GLY A 102 13.39 10.72 -24.73
C GLY A 102 12.41 11.90 -24.81
N PHE A 103 11.36 11.84 -24.00
CA PHE A 103 10.32 12.87 -23.93
C PHE A 103 10.83 14.19 -23.35
N SER A 104 11.74 14.19 -22.38
CA SER A 104 12.22 15.44 -21.75
C SER A 104 13.28 16.17 -22.58
N ARG A 105 14.22 15.45 -23.20
CA ARG A 105 15.38 16.06 -23.86
C ARG A 105 15.17 16.33 -25.34
N PHE A 106 14.48 15.45 -26.07
CA PHE A 106 14.36 15.55 -27.52
C PHE A 106 13.05 16.21 -27.97
N ARG A 107 13.11 16.89 -29.12
CA ARG A 107 11.94 17.37 -29.85
C ARG A 107 11.77 16.48 -31.08
N PHE A 108 10.68 15.74 -31.15
CA PHE A 108 10.38 14.82 -32.24
C PHE A 108 8.89 14.93 -32.64
N PRO A 109 8.54 14.62 -33.90
CA PRO A 109 7.15 14.66 -34.35
C PRO A 109 6.28 13.67 -33.57
N LEU A 110 4.99 14.00 -33.35
CA LEU A 110 4.01 13.20 -32.58
C LEU A 110 4.26 13.06 -31.08
N LYS A 111 5.26 13.75 -30.50
CA LYS A 111 5.52 13.74 -29.04
C LYS A 111 4.25 13.92 -28.19
N ASN A 112 3.43 14.91 -28.48
CA ASN A 112 2.21 15.15 -27.69
C ASN A 112 1.18 14.02 -27.84
N LEU A 113 1.06 13.43 -29.04
CA LEU A 113 0.14 12.31 -29.27
C LEU A 113 0.58 11.08 -28.48
N LEU A 114 1.86 10.71 -28.55
CA LEU A 114 2.39 9.58 -27.78
C LEU A 114 2.26 9.80 -26.27
N PHE A 115 2.47 11.03 -25.81
CA PHE A 115 2.28 11.38 -24.40
C PHE A 115 0.82 11.18 -23.95
N VAL A 116 -0.14 11.66 -24.75
CA VAL A 116 -1.57 11.46 -24.46
C VAL A 116 -1.93 9.98 -24.49
N LEU A 117 -1.42 9.20 -25.44
CA LEU A 117 -1.65 7.75 -25.50
C LEU A 117 -1.15 7.03 -24.23
N ILE A 118 0.04 7.39 -23.74
CA ILE A 118 0.58 6.84 -22.48
C ILE A 118 -0.32 7.22 -21.29
N LEU A 119 -0.82 8.45 -21.22
CA LEU A 119 -1.74 8.84 -20.15
C LEU A 119 -3.07 8.08 -20.24
N SER A 120 -3.60 7.90 -21.45
CA SER A 120 -4.84 7.16 -21.68
C SER A 120 -4.76 5.71 -21.19
N THR A 121 -3.61 5.05 -21.31
CA THR A 121 -3.46 3.66 -20.83
C THR A 121 -3.49 3.57 -19.30
N ILE A 122 -3.02 4.60 -18.58
CA ILE A 122 -3.08 4.66 -17.10
C ILE A 122 -4.52 4.85 -16.61
N MET A 123 -5.40 5.44 -17.44
CA MET A 123 -6.82 5.64 -17.12
C MET A 123 -7.68 4.38 -17.30
N ILE A 124 -7.17 3.34 -17.97
CA ILE A 124 -7.91 2.10 -18.17
C ILE A 124 -8.01 1.36 -16.83
N PRO A 125 -9.23 1.07 -16.34
CA PRO A 125 -9.39 0.37 -15.08
C PRO A 125 -8.90 -1.07 -15.20
N PHE A 126 -8.15 -1.50 -14.19
CA PHE A 126 -7.57 -2.86 -14.15
C PHE A 126 -8.62 -3.96 -14.33
N GLN A 127 -9.81 -3.78 -13.77
CA GLN A 127 -10.93 -4.72 -13.91
C GLN A 127 -11.31 -5.01 -15.36
N SER A 128 -11.28 -4.01 -16.25
CA SER A 128 -11.63 -4.19 -17.67
C SER A 128 -10.58 -5.02 -18.43
N ILE A 129 -9.34 -5.03 -17.96
CA ILE A 129 -8.25 -5.84 -18.52
C ILE A 129 -8.35 -7.29 -18.02
N LEU A 130 -8.77 -7.49 -16.77
CA LEU A 130 -8.91 -8.83 -16.18
C LEU A 130 -9.96 -9.68 -16.90
N THR A 131 -11.14 -9.13 -17.20
CA THR A 131 -12.24 -9.88 -17.82
C THR A 131 -11.84 -10.71 -19.05
N PRO A 132 -11.17 -10.14 -20.08
CA PRO A 132 -10.74 -10.91 -21.23
C PRO A 132 -9.57 -11.87 -20.96
N ILE A 133 -8.76 -11.67 -19.91
CA ILE A 133 -7.67 -12.59 -19.54
C ILE A 133 -8.22 -13.90 -18.97
N PHE A 134 -9.38 -13.87 -18.30
CA PHE A 134 -9.97 -15.03 -17.63
C PHE A 134 -11.12 -15.70 -18.40
N LEU A 135 -11.70 -15.05 -19.41
CA LEU A 135 -12.84 -15.57 -20.19
C LEU A 135 -12.43 -16.42 -21.41
N VAL A 136 -11.13 -16.78 -21.52
CA VAL A 136 -10.64 -17.73 -22.54
C VAL A 136 -10.61 -19.14 -21.96
#